data_AF-A0A6A5R330-F1
#
_entry.id   AF-A0A6A5R330-F1
#
_cell.length_a   1.000
_cell.length_b   1.000
_cell.length_c   1.000
_cell.angle_alpha   90.00
_cell.angle_beta   90.00
_cell.angle_gamma   90.00
#
_symmetry.space_group_name_H-M   'P 1'
#
loop_
_entity.id
_entity.type
_entity.pdbx_description
1 polymer ?
#
loop_
_entity_poly.entity_id
_entity_poly.type
_entity_poly.pdbx_seq_one_letter_code
_entity_poly.pdbx_strand_id
1 'polypeptide(L)' 'MGAAYDFAPERPDHIQQILDGLDRYNPETTGVFQDYVMQQCESQTYDCYANLALLKLYVSRLATPSSTLLA' A
#
# COMPACT_ATOMS: atom_id res chain seq x y z
N MET A 1 5.14 20.35 17.96
CA MET A 1 5.27 18.90 17.73
C MET A 1 4.85 18.64 16.30
N GLY A 2 5.80 18.40 15.39
CA GLY A 2 5.46 18.07 14.01
C GLY A 2 4.68 16.76 14.01
N ALA A 3 3.49 16.74 13.42
CA ALA A 3 2.77 15.50 13.18
C ALA A 3 3.75 14.52 12.51
N ALA A 4 3.83 13.28 13.01
CA ALA A 4 4.65 12.28 12.36
C ALA A 4 4.27 12.26 10.86
N TYR A 5 5.24 12.09 9.96
CA TYR A 5 4.97 11.98 8.53
C TYR A 5 4.04 10.80 8.17
N ASP A 6 3.67 10.00 9.18
CA ASP A 6 2.74 8.88 9.17
C ASP A 6 1.33 9.23 9.73
N PHE A 7 1.10 10.45 10.21
CA PHE A 7 -0.16 10.82 10.83
C PHE A 7 -1.22 11.15 9.77
N ALA A 8 -1.88 10.10 9.30
CA ALA A 8 -3.10 10.18 8.50
C ALA A 8 -4.30 9.88 9.42
N PRO A 9 -4.98 10.89 10.01
CA PRO A 9 -6.14 10.65 10.87
C PRO A 9 -7.34 10.11 10.08
N GLU A 10 -7.36 10.33 8.76
CA GLU A 10 -8.32 9.76 7.81
C GLU A 10 -7.95 8.33 7.38
N ARG A 11 -6.88 7.74 7.93
CA ARG A 11 -6.49 6.36 7.65
C ARG A 11 -7.55 5.43 8.24
N PRO A 12 -8.26 4.66 7.40
CA PRO A 12 -9.23 3.70 7.90
C PRO A 12 -8.54 2.61 8.72
N ASP A 13 -9.19 2.11 9.78
CA ASP A 13 -8.67 1.01 10.60
C ASP A 13 -8.31 -0.22 9.76
N HIS A 14 -9.05 -0.50 8.69
CA HIS A 14 -8.75 -1.63 7.80
C HIS A 14 -7.38 -1.49 7.11
N ILE A 15 -6.97 -0.27 6.71
CA ILE A 15 -5.65 -0.03 6.13
C ILE A 15 -4.56 -0.23 7.18
N GLN A 16 -4.80 0.26 8.41
CA GLN A 16 -3.87 0.10 9.52
C GLN A 16 -3.68 -1.39 9.88
N GLN A 17 -4.76 -2.17 9.89
CA GLN A 17 -4.70 -3.63 10.13
C GLN A 17 -3.94 -4.37 9.02
N ILE A 18 -4.14 -4.00 7.75
CA ILE A 18 -3.42 -4.61 6.63
C ILE A 18 -1.91 -4.27 6.70
N LEU A 19 -1.56 -3.04 7.08
CA LEU A 19 -0.17 -2.59 7.24
C LEU A 19 0.57 -3.32 8.37
N ASP A 20 -0.10 -3.49 9.51
CA ASP A 20 0.46 -4.14 10.70
C ASP A 20 0.51 -5.67 10.55
N GLY A 21 -0.47 -6.23 9.83
CA GLY A 21 -0.64 -7.67 9.62
C GLY A 21 0.22 -8.28 8.51
N LEU A 22 0.16 -9.62 8.44
CA LEU A 22 0.67 -10.41 7.31
C LEU A 22 -0.15 -10.19 6.04
N ASP A 23 -1.36 -9.63 6.18
CA ASP A 23 -2.25 -9.26 5.09
C ASP A 23 -1.61 -8.30 4.09
N ARG A 24 -0.54 -7.58 4.43
CA ARG A 24 0.24 -6.83 3.44
C ARG A 24 0.70 -7.70 2.27
N TYR A 25 0.99 -8.98 2.46
CA TYR A 25 1.44 -9.87 1.39
C TYR A 25 0.28 -10.51 0.61
N ASN A 26 -0.96 -10.24 1.00
CA ASN A 26 -2.14 -10.80 0.37
C ASN A 26 -2.44 -10.04 -0.94
N PRO A 27 -2.64 -10.72 -2.07
CA PRO A 27 -2.98 -10.04 -3.32
C PRO A 27 -4.36 -9.35 -3.27
N GLU A 28 -5.29 -9.84 -2.43
CA GLU A 28 -6.61 -9.23 -2.26
C GLU A 28 -6.53 -7.85 -1.60
N THR A 29 -5.70 -7.69 -0.58
CA THR A 29 -5.49 -6.42 0.14
C THR A 29 -4.65 -5.42 -0.65
N THR A 30 -3.83 -5.89 -1.60
CA THR A 30 -3.14 -5.03 -2.57
C THR A 30 -4.12 -4.23 -3.43
N GLY A 31 -5.28 -4.81 -3.78
CA GLY A 31 -6.36 -4.10 -4.47
C GLY A 31 -6.94 -2.97 -3.62
N VAL A 32 -7.14 -3.23 -2.32
CA VAL A 32 -7.62 -2.23 -1.36
C VAL A 32 -6.66 -1.04 -1.25
N PHE A 33 -5.34 -1.24 -1.27
CA PHE A 33 -4.39 -0.14 -1.32
C PHE A 33 -4.47 0.68 -2.60
N GLN A 34 -4.71 0.06 -3.76
CA GLN A 34 -4.84 0.80 -5.02
C GLN A 34 -6.10 1.67 -5.02
N ASP A 35 -7.23 1.12 -4.58
CA ASP A 35 -8.47 1.88 -4.39
C ASP A 35 -8.26 3.03 -3.39
N TYR A 36 -7.61 2.75 -2.26
CA TYR A 36 -7.33 3.76 -1.25
C TYR A 36 -6.46 4.90 -1.77
N VAL A 37 -5.43 4.61 -2.57
CA VAL A 37 -4.56 5.62 -3.18
C VAL A 37 -5.31 6.42 -4.25
N MET A 38 -6.25 5.83 -4.99
CA MET A 38 -7.14 6.58 -5.87
C MET A 38 -8.05 7.52 -5.08
N GLN A 39 -8.65 7.02 -4.00
CA GLN A 39 -9.53 7.79 -3.12
C GLN A 39 -8.79 8.96 -2.44
N GLN A 40 -7.50 8.78 -2.14
CA GLN A 40 -6.61 9.82 -1.64
C GLN A 40 -6.44 10.97 -2.63
N CYS A 41 -6.23 10.64 -3.91
CA CYS A 41 -6.15 11.63 -4.99
C CYS A 41 -7.44 12.44 -5.12
N GLU A 42 -8.60 11.78 -5.00
CA GLU A 42 -9.91 12.45 -5.06
C GLU A 42 -10.21 13.30 -3.83
N SER A 43 -9.84 12.82 -2.64
CA SER A 43 -10.13 13.47 -1.36
C SER A 43 -9.06 14.49 -0.93
N GLN A 44 -7.99 14.66 -1.72
CA GLN A 44 -6.80 15.46 -1.38
C GLN A 44 -6.16 15.06 -0.04
N THR A 45 -6.32 13.80 0.37
CA THR A 45 -5.70 13.23 1.56
C THR A 45 -4.41 12.54 1.17
N TYR A 46 -3.39 12.55 2.02
CA TYR A 46 -2.08 12.00 1.69
C TYR A 46 -1.60 11.04 2.77
N ASP A 47 -1.37 9.78 2.39
CA ASP A 47 -0.81 8.77 3.27
C ASP A 47 0.48 8.19 2.67
N CYS A 48 1.62 8.66 3.18
CA CYS A 48 2.94 8.15 2.77
C CYS A 48 3.10 6.65 3.01
N TYR A 49 2.53 6.12 4.08
CA TYR A 49 2.82 4.76 4.55
C TYR A 49 2.09 3.73 3.71
N ALA A 50 0.83 4.00 3.37
CA ALA A 50 0.06 3.21 2.42
C ALA A 50 0.73 3.17 1.04
N ASN A 51 1.18 4.33 0.54
CA ASN A 51 1.89 4.44 -0.73
C ASN A 51 3.21 3.66 -0.73
N LEU A 52 3.99 3.74 0.36
CA LEU A 52 5.23 2.99 0.51
C LEU A 52 4.97 1.47 0.56
N ALA A 53 3.92 1.04 1.27
CA ALA A 53 3.55 -0.37 1.34
C ALA A 53 3.15 -0.92 -0.03
N LEU A 54 2.32 -0.18 -0.78
CA LEU A 54 1.94 -0.54 -2.14
C LEU A 54 3.15 -0.64 -3.08
N LEU A 55 4.07 0.34 -3.04
CA LEU A 55 5.31 0.30 -3.80
C LEU A 55 6.17 -0.92 -3.42
N LYS A 56 6.29 -1.22 -2.13
CA LYS A 56 7.06 -2.38 -1.65
C LYS A 56 6.46 -3.70 -2.13
N LEU A 57 5.14 -3.78 -2.25
CA LEU A 57 4.43 -4.94 -2.81
C LEU A 57 4.65 -5.07 -4.31
N TYR A 58 4.56 -3.96 -5.04
CA TYR A 58 4.83 -3.95 -6.49
C TYR A 58 6.27 -4.37 -6.78
N VAL A 59 7.23 -3.83 -6.02
CA VAL A 59 8.65 -4.22 -6.10
C VAL A 59 8.83 -5.69 -5.72
N SER A 60 8.15 -6.19 -4.69
CA SER A 60 8.23 -7.61 -4.30
C SER A 60 7.68 -8.54 -5.39
N ARG A 61 6.62 -8.15 -6.10
CA ARG A 61 6.07 -8.89 -7.25
C ARG A 61 6.99 -8.84 -8.47
N LEU A 62 7.68 -7.72 -8.69
CA LEU A 62 8.68 -7.61 -9.76
C LEU A 62 10.00 -8.32 -9.42
N ALA A 63 10.31 -8.47 -8.12
CA ALA A 63 11.52 -9.11 -7.61
C ALA A 63 11.42 -10.64 -7.48
N THR A 64 10.31 -11.27 -7.86
CA THR A 64 10.31 -12.70 -8.21
C THR A 64 10.75 -12.84 -9.67
N PRO A 65 12.04 -13.14 -9.95
CA PRO A 65 12.45 -13.54 -11.28
C PRO A 65 11.88 -14.94 -11.55
N SER A 66 10.77 -15.02 -12.26
CA SER A 66 10.35 -16.26 -12.90
C SER A 66 9.97 -15.99 -14.34
N SER A 67 10.94 -16.29 -15.20
CA SER A 67 10.73 -16.92 -16.50
C SER A 67 9.75 -16.27 -17.48
N THR A 68 10.17 -15.16 -18.08
CA THR A 68 9.76 -14.80 -19.46
C THR A 68 10.97 -14.55 -20.35
N LEU A 69 12.05 -15.32 -20.13
CA LEU A 69 13.22 -15.36 -21.02
C LEU A 69 13.37 -16.70 -21.77
N LEU A 70 12.31 -17.49 -21.91
CA LEU A 70 12.25 -18.65 -22.84
C LEU A 70 10.79 -18.93 -23.26
N ALA A 71 10.34 -18.27 -24.33
CA ALA A 71 9.40 -18.80 -25.33
C ALA A 71 9.45 -17.92 -26.58
#